data_AF-A0A970EYA3-F1
#
_entry.id   AF-A0A970EYA3-F1
#
_cell.length_a   1.000
_cell.length_b   1.000
_cell.length_c   1.000
_cell.angle_alpha   90.00
_cell.angle_beta   90.00
_cell.angle_gamma   90.00
#
_symmetry.space_group_name_H-M   'P 1'
#
loop_
_entity.id
_entity.type
_entity.pdbx_description
1 polymer ?
#
loop_
_entity_poly.entity_id
_entity_poly.type
_entity_poly.pdbx_seq_one_letter_code
_entity_poly.pdbx_strand_id
1 'polypeptide(L)'
;MTKTDKELLDNIIGDSMRNYIMPVVLCILIGFLLSKFMLNQYQDKQNIVPVFNSGQTLYFFQYGVYSSFESMQDHTQKLSGYIYNYDNNFYYVFIAITASLENVEILKGYFKSIGYDIYVKEFNITDKEFLEILEYYDVLLGKTKEPQAIQAICRQVLEKYKERVLNEHQN
;
A
#
# COMPACT_ATOMS: atom_id res chain seq x y z
N MET A 1 44.21 -34.71 -41.76
CA MET A 1 43.06 -34.99 -40.86
C MET A 1 42.18 -35.99 -41.57
N THR A 2 42.11 -37.23 -41.06
CA THR A 2 41.36 -38.32 -41.70
C THR A 2 39.87 -38.16 -41.43
N LYS A 3 39.01 -38.78 -42.26
CA LYS A 3 37.54 -38.70 -42.13
C LYS A 3 37.06 -39.16 -40.74
N THR A 4 37.77 -40.12 -40.16
CA THR A 4 37.55 -40.69 -38.82
C THR A 4 37.84 -39.67 -37.69
N ASP A 5 38.82 -38.78 -37.87
CA ASP A 5 39.15 -37.75 -36.86
C ASP A 5 38.06 -36.67 -36.76
N LYS A 6 37.38 -36.36 -37.88
CA LYS A 6 36.25 -35.42 -37.90
C LYS A 6 35.00 -36.01 -37.24
N GLU A 7 34.69 -37.27 -37.53
CA GLU A 7 33.55 -37.97 -36.90
C GLU A 7 33.72 -38.12 -35.38
N LEU A 8 34.95 -38.31 -34.89
CA LEU A 8 35.25 -38.32 -33.46
C LEU A 8 35.05 -36.96 -32.80
N LEU A 9 35.50 -35.87 -33.44
CA LEU A 9 35.31 -34.51 -32.92
C LEU A 9 33.83 -34.11 -32.89
N ASP A 10 33.06 -34.42 -33.93
CA ASP A 10 31.63 -34.12 -33.98
C ASP A 10 30.85 -34.88 -32.90
N ASN A 11 31.22 -36.13 -32.60
CA ASN A 11 30.62 -36.90 -31.52
C ASN A 11 30.96 -36.36 -30.13
N ILE A 12 32.21 -35.92 -29.90
CA ILE A 12 32.64 -35.32 -28.62
C ILE A 12 31.95 -33.97 -28.39
N ILE A 13 31.85 -33.14 -29.44
CA ILE A 13 31.17 -31.84 -29.38
C ILE A 13 29.66 -32.05 -29.16
N GLY A 14 29.05 -33.03 -29.83
CA GLY A 14 27.64 -33.39 -29.65
C GLY A 14 27.31 -33.85 -28.22
N ASP A 15 28.15 -34.69 -27.62
CA ASP A 15 27.96 -35.16 -26.24
C ASP A 15 28.22 -34.04 -25.21
N SER A 16 29.15 -33.13 -25.51
CA SER A 16 29.38 -31.92 -24.70
C SER A 16 28.17 -30.97 -24.71
N MET A 17 27.58 -30.71 -25.88
CA MET A 17 26.38 -29.86 -25.99
C MET A 17 25.16 -30.47 -25.26
N ARG A 18 25.02 -31.80 -25.29
CA ARG A 18 23.94 -32.52 -24.59
C ARG A 18 23.94 -32.27 -23.07
N ASN A 19 25.11 -32.08 -22.48
CA ASN A 19 25.26 -31.81 -21.04
C ASN A 19 24.85 -30.39 -20.64
N TYR A 20 24.80 -29.43 -21.58
CA TYR A 20 24.34 -28.05 -21.32
C TYR A 20 22.86 -27.83 -21.63
N ILE A 21 22.25 -28.69 -22.48
CA ILE A 21 20.82 -28.60 -22.77
C ILE A 21 19.99 -28.90 -21.51
N MET A 22 20.41 -29.87 -20.69
CA MET A 22 19.71 -30.25 -19.46
C MET A 22 19.57 -29.10 -18.44
N PRO A 23 20.63 -28.35 -18.06
CA PRO A 23 20.48 -27.21 -17.15
C PRO A 23 19.68 -26.06 -17.77
N VAL A 24 19.75 -25.83 -19.09
CA VAL A 24 18.93 -24.79 -19.75
C VAL A 24 17.44 -25.11 -19.65
N VAL A 25 17.04 -26.36 -19.89
CA VAL A 25 15.64 -26.80 -19.73
C VAL A 25 15.19 -26.64 -18.28
N LEU A 26 16.06 -26.96 -17.31
CA LEU A 26 15.77 -26.80 -15.89
C LEU A 26 15.56 -25.32 -15.51
N CYS A 27 16.37 -24.40 -16.03
CA CYS A 27 16.21 -22.96 -15.82
C CYS A 27 14.88 -22.44 -16.38
N ILE A 28 14.48 -22.90 -17.57
CA ILE A 28 13.20 -22.53 -18.19
C ILE A 28 12.02 -23.02 -17.33
N LEU A 29 12.10 -24.26 -16.82
CA LEU A 29 11.08 -24.82 -15.93
C LEU A 29 10.97 -24.05 -14.62
N ILE A 30 12.10 -23.70 -14.00
CA ILE A 30 12.12 -22.90 -12.76
C ILE A 30 11.58 -21.49 -13.02
N GLY A 31 11.98 -20.85 -14.11
CA GLY A 31 11.48 -19.53 -14.51
C GLY A 31 9.96 -19.54 -14.76
N PHE A 32 9.46 -20.59 -15.41
CA PHE A 32 8.03 -20.77 -15.62
C PHE A 32 7.27 -20.97 -14.31
N LEU A 33 7.80 -21.78 -13.38
CA LEU A 33 7.20 -22.00 -12.07
C LEU A 33 7.16 -20.71 -11.23
N LEU A 34 8.26 -19.94 -11.22
CA LEU A 34 8.34 -18.66 -10.52
C LEU A 34 7.41 -17.62 -11.14
N SER A 35 7.35 -17.53 -12.47
CA SER A 35 6.42 -16.66 -13.19
C SER A 35 4.98 -17.01 -12.86
N LYS A 36 4.63 -18.31 -12.82
CA LYS A 36 3.29 -18.76 -12.45
C LYS A 36 2.97 -18.48 -10.98
N PHE A 37 3.92 -18.69 -10.07
CA PHE A 37 3.75 -18.36 -8.65
C PHE A 37 3.50 -16.86 -8.44
N MET A 38 4.29 -16.01 -9.10
CA MET A 38 4.06 -14.56 -9.10
C MET A 38 2.70 -14.20 -9.69
N LEU A 39 2.33 -14.74 -10.86
CA LEU A 39 1.04 -14.43 -11.47
C LEU A 39 -0.13 -14.88 -10.59
N ASN A 40 -0.06 -16.06 -9.96
CA ASN A 40 -1.11 -16.57 -9.08
C ASN A 40 -1.32 -15.66 -7.85
N GLN A 41 -0.24 -15.11 -7.27
CA GLN A 41 -0.36 -14.12 -6.19
C GLN A 41 -1.08 -12.84 -6.63
N TYR A 42 -1.00 -12.48 -7.92
CA TYR A 42 -1.75 -11.37 -8.51
C TYR A 42 -3.17 -11.76 -8.95
N GLN A 43 -3.39 -13.02 -9.35
CA GLN A 43 -4.68 -13.49 -9.83
C GLN A 43 -5.66 -13.79 -8.70
N ASP A 44 -5.19 -14.20 -7.51
CA ASP A 44 -6.04 -14.28 -6.31
C ASP A 44 -6.46 -12.89 -5.79
N LYS A 45 -5.89 -11.81 -6.35
CA LYS A 45 -6.35 -10.42 -6.20
C LYS A 45 -7.26 -9.96 -7.35
N GLN A 46 -7.90 -10.86 -8.09
CA GLN A 46 -8.89 -10.51 -9.12
C GLN A 46 -10.23 -10.02 -8.55
N ASN A 47 -10.20 -8.82 -7.99
CA ASN A 47 -11.14 -7.78 -8.37
C ASN A 47 -10.33 -6.71 -9.13
N ILE A 48 -9.82 -7.07 -10.31
CA ILE A 48 -9.20 -6.08 -11.20
C ILE A 48 -10.34 -5.26 -11.81
N VAL A 49 -10.79 -4.24 -11.08
CA VAL A 49 -11.65 -3.21 -11.64
C VAL A 49 -10.78 -2.41 -12.61
N PRO A 50 -11.20 -2.20 -13.87
CA PRO A 50 -10.45 -1.36 -14.79
C PRO A 50 -10.21 0.01 -14.15
N VAL A 51 -8.99 0.53 -14.25
CA VAL A 51 -8.59 1.88 -13.83
C VAL A 51 -9.37 2.89 -14.67
N PHE A 52 -10.63 3.10 -14.29
CA PHE A 52 -11.31 4.34 -14.58
C PHE A 52 -10.63 5.41 -13.73
N ASN A 53 -10.39 6.55 -14.35
CA ASN A 53 -9.80 7.75 -13.75
C ASN A 53 -10.72 8.40 -12.69
N SER A 54 -11.54 7.60 -12.00
CA SER A 54 -12.33 7.98 -10.83
C SER A 54 -11.47 7.65 -9.61
N GLY A 55 -11.07 8.64 -8.82
CA GLY A 55 -10.31 8.40 -7.60
C GLY A 55 -11.00 7.40 -6.67
N GLN A 56 -10.26 6.92 -5.69
CA GLN A 56 -10.76 5.98 -4.69
C GLN A 56 -11.41 6.75 -3.54
N THR A 57 -12.59 6.32 -3.12
CA THR A 57 -13.22 6.85 -1.90
C THR A 57 -12.50 6.31 -0.67
N LEU A 58 -12.04 7.22 0.18
CA LEU A 58 -11.34 6.96 1.42
C LEU A 58 -12.13 7.48 2.62
N TYR A 59 -11.95 6.83 3.76
CA TYR A 59 -12.59 7.15 5.03
C TYR A 59 -11.64 7.91 5.94
N PHE A 60 -11.95 9.17 6.21
CA PHE A 60 -11.18 10.06 7.08
C PHE A 60 -11.86 10.15 8.44
N PHE A 61 -11.06 10.01 9.50
CA PHE A 61 -11.52 10.05 10.89
C PHE A 61 -11.35 11.46 11.44
N GLN A 62 -12.43 12.24 11.41
CA GLN A 62 -12.47 13.59 11.94
C GLN A 62 -12.49 13.57 13.46
N TYR A 63 -11.50 14.21 14.07
CA TYR A 63 -11.40 14.42 15.52
C TYR A 63 -12.15 15.67 15.98
N GLY A 64 -12.08 16.75 15.20
CA GLY A 64 -12.66 18.03 15.62
C GLY A 64 -12.78 19.04 14.49
N VAL A 65 -13.56 20.10 14.76
CA VAL A 65 -13.76 21.24 13.87
C VAL A 65 -13.59 22.50 14.71
N TYR A 66 -12.75 23.42 14.26
CA TYR A 66 -12.36 24.60 15.04
C TYR A 66 -12.50 25.87 14.21
N SER A 67 -12.94 26.97 14.82
CA SER A 67 -13.11 28.26 14.13
C SER A 67 -11.82 29.08 14.03
N SER A 68 -10.77 28.72 14.78
CA SER A 68 -9.47 29.39 14.73
C SER A 68 -8.32 28.37 14.74
N PHE A 69 -7.18 28.79 14.18
CA PHE A 69 -5.96 27.99 14.16
C PHE A 69 -5.43 27.74 15.58
N GLU A 70 -5.46 28.76 16.44
CA GLU A 70 -5.03 28.67 17.85
C GLU A 70 -5.85 27.63 18.61
N SER A 71 -7.18 27.68 18.48
CA SER A 71 -8.07 26.69 19.10
C SER A 71 -7.76 25.27 18.61
N MET A 72 -7.54 25.10 17.31
CA MET A 72 -7.13 23.81 16.75
C MET A 72 -5.82 23.32 17.34
N GLN A 73 -4.79 24.18 17.43
CA GLN A 73 -3.50 23.79 17.99
C GLN A 73 -3.61 23.36 19.45
N ASP A 74 -4.32 24.13 20.28
CA ASP A 74 -4.47 23.83 21.71
C ASP A 74 -5.15 22.49 21.98
N HIS A 75 -6.17 22.14 21.18
CA HIS A 75 -6.91 20.90 21.35
C HIS A 75 -6.21 19.69 20.70
N THR A 76 -5.23 19.90 19.83
CA THR A 76 -4.52 18.83 19.11
C THR A 76 -3.14 18.50 19.68
N GLN A 77 -2.65 19.23 20.68
CA GLN A 77 -1.29 19.04 21.26
C GLN A 77 -1.01 17.62 21.75
N LYS A 78 -2.06 16.91 22.19
CA LYS A 78 -1.94 15.54 22.75
C LYS A 78 -2.07 14.44 21.69
N LEU A 79 -2.38 14.79 20.45
CA LEU A 79 -2.51 13.83 19.37
C LEU A 79 -1.13 13.37 18.91
N SER A 80 -0.99 12.06 18.65
CA SER A 80 0.26 11.49 18.13
C SER A 80 0.56 11.91 16.69
N GLY A 81 -0.46 12.33 15.95
CA GLY A 81 -0.38 12.81 14.59
C GLY A 81 -1.76 13.23 14.10
N TYR A 82 -1.81 14.27 13.29
CA TYR A 82 -3.03 14.75 12.66
C TYR A 82 -2.71 15.47 11.35
N ILE A 83 -3.72 15.57 10.49
CA ILE A 83 -3.76 16.50 9.37
C ILE A 83 -4.96 17.41 9.55
N TYR A 84 -4.95 18.56 8.88
CA TYR A 84 -6.11 19.43 8.87
C TYR A 84 -6.38 20.00 7.48
N ASN A 85 -7.65 20.33 7.23
CA ASN A 85 -8.09 21.09 6.08
C ASN A 85 -8.77 22.37 6.57
N TYR A 86 -8.50 23.49 5.90
CA TYR A 86 -9.23 24.73 6.12
C TYR A 86 -10.31 24.89 5.05
N ASP A 87 -11.57 24.77 5.44
CA ASP A 87 -12.72 24.88 4.56
C ASP A 87 -13.85 25.63 5.27
N ASN A 88 -14.62 26.45 4.53
CA ASN A 88 -15.76 27.19 5.07
C ASN A 88 -15.48 27.97 6.37
N ASN A 89 -14.28 28.56 6.50
CA ASN A 89 -13.78 29.25 7.69
C ASN A 89 -13.53 28.38 8.93
N PHE A 90 -13.50 27.05 8.78
CA PHE A 90 -13.21 26.11 9.85
C PHE A 90 -12.00 25.22 9.55
N TYR A 91 -11.29 24.85 10.60
CA TYR A 91 -10.20 23.88 10.60
C TYR A 91 -10.76 22.50 10.95
N TYR A 92 -10.85 21.61 9.97
CA TYR A 92 -11.26 20.22 10.13
C TYR A 92 -10.03 19.36 10.40
N VAL A 93 -9.97 18.72 11.56
CA VAL A 93 -8.83 17.88 11.98
C VAL A 93 -9.15 16.42 11.78
N PHE A 94 -8.23 15.69 11.15
CA PHE A 94 -8.33 14.25 10.90
C PHE A 94 -7.15 13.49 11.51
N ILE A 95 -7.43 12.33 12.09
CA ILE A 95 -6.48 11.53 12.88
C ILE A 95 -6.25 10.11 12.35
N ALA A 96 -6.98 9.70 11.31
CA ALA A 96 -6.71 8.48 10.56
C ALA A 96 -7.37 8.54 9.18
N ILE A 97 -6.83 7.73 8.26
CA ILE A 97 -7.34 7.52 6.91
C ILE A 97 -7.29 6.02 6.63
N THR A 98 -8.33 5.47 6.01
CA THR A 98 -8.37 4.07 5.53
C THR A 98 -9.22 3.98 4.26
N ALA A 99 -8.88 3.04 3.37
CA ALA A 99 -9.74 2.65 2.27
C ALA A 99 -10.65 1.45 2.62
N SER A 100 -10.32 0.74 3.70
CA SER A 100 -11.00 -0.50 4.10
C SER A 100 -12.16 -0.24 5.05
N LEU A 101 -13.36 -0.63 4.63
CA LEU A 101 -14.55 -0.57 5.48
C LEU A 101 -14.43 -1.47 6.73
N GLU A 102 -13.69 -2.57 6.65
CA GLU A 102 -13.43 -3.42 7.82
C GLU A 102 -12.55 -2.70 8.85
N ASN A 103 -11.53 -1.97 8.39
CA ASN A 103 -10.66 -1.18 9.25
C ASN A 103 -11.40 0.00 9.88
N VAL A 104 -12.50 0.46 9.28
CA VAL A 104 -13.29 1.56 9.86
C VAL A 104 -13.78 1.21 11.27
N GLU A 105 -14.28 -0.02 11.46
CA GLU A 105 -14.77 -0.46 12.77
C GLU A 105 -13.64 -0.70 13.78
N ILE A 106 -12.48 -1.19 13.32
CA ILE A 106 -11.28 -1.32 14.15
C ILE A 106 -10.85 0.04 14.68
N LEU A 107 -10.76 1.04 13.80
CA LEU A 107 -10.35 2.40 14.16
C LEU A 107 -11.37 3.11 15.04
N LYS A 108 -12.68 2.97 14.76
CA LYS A 108 -13.75 3.46 15.65
C LYS A 108 -13.60 2.88 17.06
N GLY A 109 -13.39 1.57 17.17
CA GLY A 109 -13.20 0.88 18.44
C GLY A 109 -11.96 1.39 19.18
N TYR A 110 -10.83 1.49 18.48
CA TYR A 110 -9.58 2.02 19.01
C TYR A 110 -9.73 3.46 19.53
N PHE A 111 -10.24 4.39 18.73
CA PHE A 111 -10.38 5.80 19.11
C PHE A 111 -11.37 5.99 20.25
N LYS A 112 -12.48 5.25 20.24
CA LYS A 112 -13.41 5.22 21.38
C LYS A 112 -12.74 4.70 22.66
N SER A 113 -11.89 3.68 22.57
CA SER A 113 -11.19 3.11 23.72
C SER A 113 -10.23 4.10 24.40
N ILE A 114 -9.68 5.04 23.64
CA ILE A 114 -8.79 6.10 24.15
C ILE A 114 -9.52 7.43 24.42
N GLY A 115 -10.85 7.40 24.38
CA GLY A 115 -11.72 8.52 24.77
C GLY A 115 -11.91 9.59 23.70
N TYR A 116 -11.65 9.29 22.43
CA TYR A 116 -11.88 10.22 21.33
C TYR A 116 -13.27 10.03 20.73
N ASP A 117 -13.99 11.13 20.56
CA ASP A 117 -15.23 11.17 19.78
C ASP A 117 -14.87 11.50 18.33
N ILE A 118 -15.20 10.58 17.41
CA ILE A 118 -14.75 10.66 16.02
C ILE A 118 -15.91 10.54 15.04
N TYR A 119 -15.80 11.27 13.92
CA TYR A 119 -16.74 11.22 12.82
C TYR A 119 -16.04 10.71 11.57
N VAL A 120 -16.64 9.78 10.85
CA VAL A 120 -16.08 9.28 9.58
C VAL A 120 -16.64 10.10 8.43
N LYS A 121 -15.74 10.62 7.59
CA LYS A 121 -16.07 11.36 6.37
C LYS A 121 -15.45 10.68 5.16
N GLU A 122 -16.16 10.72 4.04
CA GLU A 122 -15.68 10.15 2.78
C GLU A 122 -15.04 11.24 1.91
N PHE A 123 -13.88 10.94 1.36
CA PHE A 123 -13.17 11.81 0.42
C PHE A 123 -12.71 11.00 -0.79
N ASN A 124 -12.85 11.57 -1.99
CA ASN A 124 -12.33 10.95 -3.20
C ASN A 124 -10.88 11.39 -3.43
N ILE A 125 -9.94 10.45 -3.42
CA ILE A 125 -8.51 10.71 -3.62
C ILE A 125 -8.04 10.06 -4.92
N THR A 126 -7.29 10.80 -5.74
CA THR A 126 -6.81 10.35 -7.04
C THR A 126 -5.32 10.02 -7.08
N ASP A 127 -4.56 10.38 -6.05
CA ASP A 127 -3.12 10.15 -5.99
C ASP A 127 -2.79 8.66 -5.87
N LYS A 128 -2.32 8.05 -6.96
CA LYS A 128 -2.13 6.60 -7.05
C LYS A 128 -1.04 6.09 -6.11
N GLU A 129 0.05 6.85 -5.96
CA GLU A 129 1.16 6.44 -5.08
C GLU A 129 0.70 6.38 -3.62
N PHE A 130 -0.06 7.37 -3.16
CA PHE A 130 -0.65 7.34 -1.82
C PHE A 130 -1.64 6.19 -1.67
N LEU A 131 -2.49 5.92 -2.66
CA LEU A 131 -3.45 4.82 -2.61
C LEU A 131 -2.77 3.45 -2.49
N GLU A 132 -1.67 3.21 -3.22
CA GLU A 132 -0.88 1.98 -3.10
C GLU A 132 -0.23 1.85 -1.71
N ILE A 133 0.30 2.95 -1.18
CA ILE A 133 0.86 2.98 0.18
C ILE A 133 -0.24 2.69 1.22
N LEU A 134 -1.43 3.27 1.04
CA LEU A 134 -2.55 3.10 1.94
C LEU A 134 -3.05 1.64 1.95
N GLU A 135 -3.13 0.99 0.78
CA GLU A 135 -3.51 -0.43 0.69
C GLU A 135 -2.58 -1.30 1.56
N TYR A 136 -1.27 -1.05 1.51
CA TYR A 136 -0.30 -1.77 2.34
C TYR A 136 -0.55 -1.57 3.84
N TYR A 137 -0.75 -0.34 4.28
CA TYR A 137 -1.04 -0.04 5.68
C TYR A 137 -2.40 -0.57 6.13
N ASP A 138 -3.40 -0.63 5.25
CA ASP A 138 -4.71 -1.20 5.55
C ASP A 138 -4.63 -2.71 5.82
N VAL A 139 -3.80 -3.43 5.06
CA VAL A 139 -3.53 -4.85 5.31
C VAL A 139 -2.83 -5.06 6.66
N LEU A 140 -1.89 -4.17 7.02
CA LEU A 140 -1.22 -4.22 8.32
C LEU A 140 -2.20 -3.93 9.47
N LEU A 141 -3.02 -2.89 9.32
CA LEU A 141 -4.00 -2.47 10.31
C LEU A 141 -5.02 -3.58 10.60
N GLY A 142 -5.56 -4.23 9.57
CA GLY A 142 -6.52 -5.32 9.72
C GLY A 142 -5.99 -6.55 10.46
N LYS A 143 -4.66 -6.70 10.56
CA LYS A 143 -3.99 -7.79 11.31
C LYS A 143 -3.52 -7.37 12.69
N THR A 144 -3.60 -6.08 13.02
CA THR A 144 -3.00 -5.51 14.22
C THR A 144 -4.04 -5.43 15.35
N LYS A 145 -3.64 -5.88 16.54
CA LYS A 145 -4.48 -5.80 17.76
C LYS A 145 -3.89 -4.88 18.82
N GLU A 146 -2.60 -4.55 18.71
CA GLU A 146 -1.89 -3.77 19.71
C GLU A 146 -2.19 -2.26 19.53
N PRO A 147 -2.70 -1.56 20.56
CA PRO A 147 -3.07 -0.15 20.47
C PRO A 147 -1.94 0.78 20.01
N GLN A 148 -0.71 0.53 20.46
CA GLN A 148 0.46 1.35 20.09
C GLN A 148 0.83 1.16 18.61
N ALA A 149 0.71 -0.07 18.10
CA ALA A 149 0.95 -0.35 16.68
C ALA A 149 -0.13 0.29 15.79
N ILE A 150 -1.41 0.24 16.21
CA ILE A 150 -2.51 0.94 15.52
C ILE A 150 -2.22 2.44 15.43
N GLN A 151 -1.79 3.06 16.54
CA GLN A 151 -1.42 4.46 16.58
C GLN A 151 -0.27 4.79 15.61
N ALA A 152 0.77 3.97 15.61
CA ALA A 152 1.94 4.16 14.77
C ALA A 152 1.61 4.02 13.27
N ILE A 153 0.72 3.08 12.92
CA ILE A 153 0.21 2.91 11.55
C ILE A 153 -0.58 4.16 11.13
N CYS A 154 -1.53 4.61 11.96
CA CYS A 154 -2.33 5.81 11.66
C CYS A 154 -1.44 7.03 11.43
N ARG A 155 -0.43 7.24 12.30
CA ARG A 155 0.52 8.35 12.15
C ARG A 155 1.29 8.28 10.83
N GLN A 156 1.82 7.11 10.47
CA GLN A 156 2.56 6.95 9.22
C GLN A 156 1.68 7.23 8.00
N VAL A 157 0.43 6.76 7.99
CA VAL A 157 -0.51 7.04 6.90
C VAL A 157 -0.75 8.55 6.77
N LEU A 158 -0.96 9.25 7.88
CA LEU A 158 -1.15 10.71 7.87
C LEU A 158 0.09 11.46 7.37
N GLU A 159 1.29 11.04 7.77
CA GLU A 159 2.55 11.62 7.29
C GLU A 159 2.69 11.44 5.77
N LYS A 160 2.40 10.24 5.25
CA LYS A 160 2.44 9.96 3.80
C LYS A 160 1.40 10.77 3.03
N TYR A 161 0.19 10.90 3.56
CA TYR A 161 -0.84 11.75 2.97
C TYR A 161 -0.38 13.22 2.89
N LYS A 162 0.21 13.74 3.98
CA LYS A 162 0.72 15.11 4.01
C LYS A 162 1.85 15.33 2.99
N GLU A 163 2.81 14.40 2.95
CA GLU A 163 3.97 14.47 2.04
C GLU A 163 3.58 14.49 0.57
N ARG A 164 2.55 13.74 0.18
CA ARG A 164 2.20 13.50 -1.22
C ARG A 164 1.00 14.33 -1.66
N VAL A 165 -0.10 14.28 -0.91
CA VAL A 165 -1.36 14.89 -1.35
C VAL A 165 -1.44 16.36 -0.98
N LEU A 166 -0.97 16.76 0.21
CA LEU A 166 -1.06 18.16 0.64
C LEU A 166 0.09 19.03 0.10
N ASN A 167 1.32 18.49 0.04
CA ASN A 167 2.47 19.27 -0.39
C ASN A 167 2.58 19.44 -1.92
N GLU A 168 1.94 18.59 -2.74
CA GLU A 168 1.92 18.77 -4.20
C GLU A 168 1.09 19.98 -4.66
N HIS A 169 0.16 20.46 -3.84
CA HIS A 169 -0.68 21.61 -4.16
C HIS A 169 -0.10 22.97 -3.71
N GLN A 170 1.16 23.01 -3.28
CA GLN A 170 1.86 24.24 -2.86
C GLN A 170 3.07 24.62 -3.73
N ASN A 171 3.31 23.94 -4.85
CA ASN A 171 4.36 24.28 -5.83
C ASN A 171 3.78 24.65 -7.20
#